data_AF-A0A3M3KYI4-F1
#
_entry.id   AF-A0A3M3KYI4-F1
#
_cell.length_a   1.000
_cell.length_b   1.000
_cell.length_c   1.000
_cell.angle_alpha   90.00
_cell.angle_beta   90.00
_cell.angle_gamma   90.00
#
_symmetry.space_group_name_H-M   'P 1'
#
loop_
_entity.id
_entity.type
_entity.pdbx_description
1 polymer ?
#
loop_
_entity_poly.entity_id
_entity_poly.type
_entity_poly.pdbx_seq_one_letter_code
_entity_poly.pdbx_strand_id
1 'polypeptide(L)'
;MTVLIVALIYTAGSIYYVYRFRGRMRYERFSQYLRKSWPVFAPFNCFLYAFTHAHARKSVTDTLHFPGTNLLRENWQIIRNEALALDKQGVFESIVKEGSPGFYDVGFRTFYKHGWSKFYLTWYGYNHPSAQRLCPQTTALLEKVPGIKGAMFSLLPAGASLTLHADPLACSLRYHLGLKTPQSDSCFINVDGVTTTWRDGEDFIFDETRPHYVHNHSEAPRLILMCDIERPMYLPGRLFNRLYNQLANLTVVANTEEDARGAASALFDRLNPVLKRGKRLKSTNKALYNTLKWAINGSLLMFIFGSLFTVSAAVDYLTFN
;
A
#
# COMPACT_ATOMS: atom_id res chain seq x y z
N MET A 1 -1.27 34.69 6.98
CA MET A 1 -1.17 34.54 5.51
C MET A 1 0.17 33.96 5.08
N THR A 2 1.28 34.31 5.75
CA THR A 2 2.64 33.81 5.46
C THR A 2 2.77 32.29 5.62
N VAL A 3 2.20 31.70 6.68
CA VAL A 3 2.28 30.25 6.94
C VAL A 3 1.63 29.43 5.82
N LEU A 4 0.46 29.87 5.34
CA LEU A 4 -0.24 29.21 4.24
C LEU A 4 0.57 29.25 2.94
N ILE A 5 1.20 30.40 2.63
CA ILE A 5 2.05 30.55 1.45
C ILE A 5 3.24 29.60 1.52
N VAL A 6 3.93 29.53 2.66
CA VAL A 6 5.06 28.61 2.86
C VAL A 6 4.62 27.15 2.70
N ALA A 7 3.47 26.77 3.28
CA ALA A 7 2.94 25.42 3.15
C ALA A 7 2.59 25.05 1.70
N LEU A 8 2.02 26.00 0.93
CA LEU A 8 1.73 25.81 -0.50
C LEU A 8 3.01 25.68 -1.33
N ILE A 9 4.02 26.52 -1.07
CA ILE A 9 5.32 26.44 -1.75
C ILE A 9 6.01 25.10 -1.44
N TYR A 10 6.04 24.69 -0.17
CA TYR A 10 6.60 23.40 0.23
C TYR A 10 5.86 22.23 -0.43
N THR A 11 4.53 22.32 -0.52
CA THR A 11 3.69 21.29 -1.14
C THR A 11 3.97 21.18 -2.64
N ALA A 12 3.94 22.31 -3.35
CA ALA A 12 4.23 22.35 -4.79
C ALA A 12 5.66 21.90 -5.09
N GLY A 13 6.63 22.35 -4.30
CA GLY A 13 8.03 21.95 -4.40
C GLY A 13 8.24 20.45 -4.16
N SER A 14 7.54 19.88 -3.18
CA SER A 14 7.58 18.44 -2.90
C SER A 14 6.99 17.59 -4.02
N ILE A 15 5.84 17.99 -4.55
CA ILE A 15 5.20 17.34 -5.72
C ILE A 15 6.14 17.39 -6.93
N TYR A 16 6.74 18.56 -7.20
CA TYR A 16 7.68 18.73 -8.29
C TYR A 16 8.94 17.89 -8.09
N TYR A 17 9.48 17.86 -6.86
CA TYR A 17 10.63 17.04 -6.51
C TYR A 17 10.39 15.56 -6.77
N VAL A 18 9.28 15.02 -6.26
CA VAL A 18 8.94 13.60 -6.44
C VAL A 18 8.72 13.28 -7.92
N TYR A 19 8.02 14.15 -8.65
CA TYR A 19 7.78 13.96 -10.08
C TYR A 19 9.07 13.97 -10.92
N ARG A 20 9.97 14.93 -10.66
CA ARG A 20 11.08 15.23 -11.57
C ARG A 20 12.43 14.62 -11.17
N PHE A 21 12.65 14.41 -9.88
CA PHE A 21 13.97 14.10 -9.33
C PHE A 21 14.02 12.83 -8.48
N ARG A 22 12.91 12.39 -7.85
CA ARG A 22 12.92 11.16 -7.05
C ARG A 22 13.15 9.93 -7.93
N GLY A 23 14.22 9.19 -7.63
CA GLY A 23 14.54 7.93 -8.31
C GLY A 23 15.15 8.12 -9.69
N ARG A 24 15.21 7.06 -10.49
CA ARG A 24 15.77 7.01 -11.85
C ARG A 24 14.66 6.99 -12.92
N MET A 25 13.58 6.26 -12.70
CA MET A 25 12.47 6.18 -13.63
C MET A 25 11.68 7.49 -13.64
N ARG A 26 11.14 7.87 -14.81
CA ARG A 26 10.31 9.05 -14.97
C ARG A 26 8.97 8.68 -15.53
N TYR A 27 7.94 9.37 -15.06
CA TYR A 27 6.62 9.32 -15.67
C TYR A 27 6.69 9.97 -17.04
N GLU A 28 5.94 9.45 -18.00
CA GLU A 28 5.88 10.00 -19.36
C GLU A 28 5.37 11.44 -19.35
N ARG A 29 4.39 11.72 -18.49
CA ARG A 29 3.73 13.02 -18.35
C ARG A 29 3.26 13.22 -16.91
N PHE A 30 3.11 14.48 -16.51
CA PHE A 30 2.60 14.85 -15.18
C PHE A 30 1.23 14.24 -14.87
N SER A 31 0.35 14.11 -15.87
CA SER A 31 -0.96 13.48 -15.70
C SER A 31 -0.90 11.98 -15.40
N GLN A 32 0.17 11.28 -15.78
CA GLN A 32 0.39 9.88 -15.38
C GLN A 32 0.78 9.83 -13.90
N TYR A 33 1.71 10.69 -13.47
CA TYR A 33 2.10 10.82 -12.05
C TYR A 33 0.90 11.10 -11.14
N LEU A 34 0.06 12.09 -11.49
CA LEU A 34 -1.15 12.41 -10.72
C LEU A 34 -2.09 11.20 -10.54
N ARG A 35 -2.16 10.31 -11.54
CA ARG A 35 -3.04 9.14 -11.53
C ARG A 35 -2.43 7.92 -10.86
N LYS A 36 -1.09 7.83 -10.76
CA LYS A 36 -0.38 6.60 -10.39
C LYS A 36 0.33 6.65 -9.03
N SER A 37 0.51 7.84 -8.44
CA SER A 37 1.53 8.02 -7.39
C SER A 37 1.14 9.01 -6.29
N TRP A 38 -0.17 9.22 -6.08
CA TRP A 38 -0.74 9.95 -4.95
C TRP A 38 0.02 11.23 -4.54
N PRO A 39 0.13 12.23 -5.43
CA PRO A 39 0.94 13.44 -5.23
C PRO A 39 0.61 14.22 -3.95
N VAL A 40 -0.62 14.09 -3.44
CA VAL A 40 -1.04 14.69 -2.16
C VAL A 40 -0.16 14.27 -0.98
N PHE A 41 0.47 13.09 -1.04
CA PHE A 41 1.38 12.62 0.00
C PHE A 41 2.85 13.00 -0.21
N ALA A 42 3.20 13.61 -1.34
CA ALA A 42 4.57 14.04 -1.63
C ALA A 42 5.21 14.89 -0.52
N PRO A 43 4.50 15.85 0.14
CA PRO A 43 5.09 16.64 1.22
C PRO A 43 5.47 15.81 2.44
N PHE A 44 4.64 14.82 2.81
CA PHE A 44 4.96 13.89 3.89
C PHE A 44 6.10 12.95 3.49
N ASN A 45 6.10 12.49 2.24
CA ASN A 45 7.16 11.64 1.72
C ASN A 45 8.52 12.36 1.69
N CYS A 46 8.58 13.62 1.23
CA CYS A 46 9.81 14.42 1.29
C CYS A 46 10.37 14.50 2.71
N PHE A 47 9.51 14.71 3.71
CA PHE A 47 9.89 14.69 5.11
C PHE A 47 10.46 13.32 5.52
N LEU A 48 9.74 12.23 5.24
CA LEU A 48 10.17 10.87 5.58
C LEU A 48 11.48 10.48 4.87
N TYR A 49 11.66 10.88 3.61
CA TYR A 49 12.89 10.66 2.84
C TYR A 49 14.09 11.35 3.48
N ALA A 50 13.93 12.60 3.94
CA ALA A 50 15.00 13.34 4.59
C ALA A 50 15.49 12.63 5.86
N PHE A 51 14.58 11.98 6.60
CA PHE A 51 14.90 11.25 7.83
C PHE A 51 15.18 9.75 7.63
N THR A 52 15.15 9.23 6.40
CA THR A 52 15.47 7.81 6.13
C THR A 52 16.97 7.56 6.26
N HIS A 53 17.36 6.48 6.96
CA HIS A 53 18.76 6.06 7.07
C HIS A 53 19.35 5.68 5.71
N ALA A 54 20.66 5.92 5.52
CA ALA A 54 21.33 5.80 4.22
C ALA A 54 21.17 4.40 3.56
N HIS A 55 21.30 3.32 4.35
CA HIS A 55 21.16 1.95 3.85
C HIS A 55 19.76 1.63 3.32
N ALA A 56 18.72 2.32 3.82
CA ALA A 56 17.32 2.14 3.44
C ALA A 56 16.87 3.06 2.28
N ARG A 57 17.78 3.84 1.68
CA ARG A 57 17.44 4.80 0.62
C ARG A 57 17.38 4.19 -0.77
N LYS A 58 17.96 3.01 -1.02
CA LYS A 58 18.05 2.39 -2.36
C LYS A 58 16.68 1.98 -2.91
N SER A 59 16.58 1.75 -4.23
CA SER A 59 15.32 1.26 -4.84
C SER A 59 15.01 -0.15 -4.37
N VAL A 60 16.02 -1.01 -4.50
CA VAL A 60 16.04 -2.39 -4.01
C VAL A 60 17.25 -2.47 -3.09
N THR A 61 17.09 -3.09 -1.93
CA THR A 61 18.13 -3.26 -0.92
C THR A 61 18.17 -4.69 -0.44
N ASP A 62 19.35 -5.07 0.03
CA ASP A 62 19.58 -6.34 0.71
C ASP A 62 18.84 -6.35 2.05
N THR A 63 18.31 -7.53 2.37
CA THR A 63 17.60 -7.90 3.59
C THR A 63 18.53 -8.02 4.79
N LEU A 64 19.85 -8.17 4.60
CA LEU A 64 20.86 -8.24 5.66
C LEU A 64 20.84 -7.05 6.64
N HIS A 65 20.33 -5.89 6.22
CA HIS A 65 20.19 -4.71 7.07
C HIS A 65 18.90 -4.67 7.92
N PHE A 66 18.06 -5.70 7.82
CA PHE A 66 16.76 -5.78 8.46
C PHE A 66 16.71 -7.01 9.37
N PRO A 67 16.89 -6.82 10.71
CA PRO A 67 17.01 -7.93 11.65
C PRO A 67 15.82 -8.88 11.61
N GLY A 68 16.09 -10.18 11.68
CA GLY A 68 15.08 -11.23 11.72
C GLY A 68 14.51 -11.64 10.36
N THR A 69 14.79 -10.93 9.27
CA THR A 69 14.31 -11.34 7.93
C THR A 69 14.89 -12.69 7.48
N ASN A 70 16.11 -13.02 7.91
CA ASN A 70 16.72 -14.34 7.68
C ASN A 70 15.89 -15.49 8.28
N LEU A 71 15.19 -15.26 9.41
CA LEU A 71 14.30 -16.26 10.01
C LEU A 71 13.20 -16.67 9.02
N LEU A 72 12.62 -15.71 8.30
CA LEU A 72 11.59 -15.99 7.29
C LEU A 72 12.20 -16.73 6.10
N ARG A 73 13.39 -16.32 5.65
CA ARG A 73 14.11 -16.99 4.57
C ARG A 73 14.45 -18.43 4.92
N GLU A 74 14.97 -18.70 6.10
CA GLU A 74 15.36 -20.05 6.54
C GLU A 74 14.15 -20.99 6.72
N ASN A 75 12.97 -20.43 6.99
CA ASN A 75 11.72 -21.17 7.20
C ASN A 75 10.74 -21.05 6.03
N TRP A 76 11.23 -20.67 4.84
CA TRP A 76 10.36 -20.37 3.69
C TRP A 76 9.48 -21.55 3.26
N GLN A 77 9.94 -22.79 3.40
CA GLN A 77 9.14 -23.97 3.06
C GLN A 77 7.96 -24.16 4.01
N ILE A 78 8.12 -23.86 5.30
CA ILE A 78 7.03 -23.91 6.29
C ILE A 78 5.95 -22.89 5.88
N ILE A 79 6.39 -21.65 5.64
CA ILE A 79 5.53 -20.55 5.22
C ILE A 79 4.80 -20.91 3.91
N ARG A 80 5.53 -21.45 2.92
CA ARG A 80 4.98 -21.91 1.66
C ARG A 80 3.91 -22.98 1.85
N ASN A 81 4.14 -23.95 2.72
CA ASN A 81 3.21 -25.08 2.89
C ASN A 81 1.86 -24.60 3.43
N GLU A 82 1.84 -23.67 4.39
CA GLU A 82 0.60 -23.06 4.88
C GLU A 82 -0.07 -22.20 3.79
N ALA A 83 0.70 -21.42 3.04
CA ALA A 83 0.16 -20.62 1.93
C ALA A 83 -0.46 -21.49 0.81
N LEU A 84 0.17 -22.63 0.48
CA LEU A 84 -0.37 -23.60 -0.48
C LEU A 84 -1.60 -24.33 0.06
N ALA A 85 -1.71 -24.52 1.38
CA ALA A 85 -2.91 -25.09 1.98
C ALA A 85 -4.12 -24.14 1.83
N LEU A 86 -3.91 -22.84 1.99
CA LEU A 86 -4.93 -21.81 1.70
C LEU A 86 -5.38 -21.86 0.23
N ASP A 87 -4.41 -21.93 -0.69
CA ASP A 87 -4.66 -21.99 -2.13
C ASP A 87 -5.49 -23.22 -2.52
N LYS A 88 -5.13 -24.41 -2.01
CA LYS A 88 -5.91 -25.64 -2.21
C LYS A 88 -7.33 -25.58 -1.66
N GLN A 89 -7.56 -24.77 -0.63
CA GLN A 89 -8.89 -24.54 -0.05
C GLN A 89 -9.71 -23.50 -0.82
N GLY A 90 -9.16 -22.88 -1.87
CA GLY A 90 -9.83 -21.88 -2.67
C GLY A 90 -9.95 -20.51 -1.99
N VAL A 91 -9.11 -20.24 -0.98
CA VAL A 91 -9.21 -19.02 -0.16
C VAL A 91 -8.94 -17.78 -1.01
N PHE A 92 -7.90 -17.81 -1.86
CA PHE A 92 -7.55 -16.67 -2.72
C PHE A 92 -8.64 -16.34 -3.73
N GLU A 93 -9.34 -17.34 -4.28
CA GLU A 93 -10.48 -17.14 -5.17
C GLU A 93 -11.69 -16.59 -4.41
N SER A 94 -11.90 -17.01 -3.17
CA SER A 94 -13.05 -16.60 -2.37
C SER A 94 -12.98 -15.13 -1.93
N ILE A 95 -11.80 -14.65 -1.55
CA ILE A 95 -11.57 -13.30 -0.98
C ILE A 95 -11.78 -12.18 -2.02
N VAL A 96 -11.61 -12.48 -3.30
CA VAL A 96 -11.82 -11.50 -4.39
C VAL A 96 -13.25 -11.49 -4.92
N LYS A 97 -14.13 -12.40 -4.47
CA LYS A 97 -15.53 -12.42 -4.90
C LYS A 97 -16.31 -11.27 -4.27
N GLU A 98 -17.18 -10.65 -5.06
CA GLU A 98 -18.05 -9.58 -4.59
C GLU A 98 -18.95 -10.08 -3.47
N GLY A 99 -18.97 -9.36 -2.35
CA GLY A 99 -19.73 -9.73 -1.14
C GLY A 99 -18.89 -10.46 -0.08
N SER A 100 -17.68 -10.93 -0.41
CA SER A 100 -16.77 -11.45 0.61
C SER A 100 -16.22 -10.34 1.53
N PRO A 101 -15.83 -10.66 2.77
CA PRO A 101 -15.24 -9.68 3.69
C PRO A 101 -14.00 -8.97 3.14
N GLY A 102 -13.13 -9.69 2.41
CA GLY A 102 -11.89 -9.15 1.86
C GLY A 102 -12.02 -8.41 0.53
N PHE A 103 -13.22 -8.36 -0.05
CA PHE A 103 -13.48 -7.62 -1.29
C PHE A 103 -13.36 -6.10 -1.12
N TYR A 104 -13.71 -5.59 0.06
CA TYR A 104 -13.79 -4.15 0.36
C TYR A 104 -12.48 -3.55 0.83
N ASP A 105 -11.40 -3.91 0.12
CA ASP A 105 -10.07 -3.42 0.43
C ASP A 105 -9.84 -2.00 -0.11
N VAL A 106 -9.64 -1.04 0.78
CA VAL A 106 -9.43 0.37 0.40
C VAL A 106 -8.07 0.60 -0.25
N GLY A 107 -7.05 -0.18 0.12
CA GLY A 107 -5.68 0.00 -0.34
C GLY A 107 -5.37 -0.67 -1.69
N PHE A 108 -5.98 -1.82 -1.96
CA PHE A 108 -5.51 -2.71 -3.03
C PHE A 108 -6.58 -3.22 -4.00
N ARG A 109 -7.87 -2.86 -3.83
CA ARG A 109 -8.95 -3.35 -4.71
C ARG A 109 -8.72 -3.11 -6.20
N THR A 110 -7.97 -2.07 -6.58
CA THR A 110 -7.66 -1.80 -7.99
C THR A 110 -6.92 -2.95 -8.67
N PHE A 111 -6.15 -3.73 -7.91
CA PHE A 111 -5.36 -4.84 -8.42
C PHE A 111 -6.18 -6.12 -8.65
N TYR A 112 -7.33 -6.28 -7.98
CA TYR A 112 -8.23 -7.43 -8.18
C TYR A 112 -8.73 -7.55 -9.63
N LYS A 113 -8.79 -6.43 -10.37
CA LYS A 113 -9.12 -6.44 -11.80
C LYS A 113 -8.11 -7.19 -12.68
N HIS A 114 -6.91 -7.38 -12.17
CA HIS A 114 -5.83 -8.11 -12.83
C HIS A 114 -5.66 -9.53 -12.24
N GLY A 115 -6.68 -10.02 -11.51
CA GLY A 115 -6.67 -11.35 -10.89
C GLY A 115 -5.80 -11.47 -9.65
N TRP A 116 -5.14 -10.39 -9.21
CA TRP A 116 -4.35 -10.39 -7.98
C TRP A 116 -5.24 -10.70 -6.78
N SER A 117 -4.76 -11.56 -5.89
CA SER A 117 -5.44 -11.93 -4.65
C SER A 117 -4.44 -11.94 -3.49
N LYS A 118 -4.97 -11.88 -2.27
CA LYS A 118 -4.18 -11.84 -1.06
C LYS A 118 -4.90 -12.45 0.14
N PHE A 119 -4.12 -12.77 1.17
CA PHE A 119 -4.59 -13.21 2.47
C PHE A 119 -3.76 -12.52 3.56
N TYR A 120 -4.38 -11.71 4.40
CA TYR A 120 -3.71 -10.98 5.47
C TYR A 120 -3.28 -11.90 6.60
N LEU A 121 -2.09 -11.66 7.17
CA LEU A 121 -1.54 -12.39 8.32
C LEU A 121 -1.51 -11.50 9.56
N THR A 122 -1.10 -10.24 9.37
CA THR A 122 -1.14 -9.19 10.38
C THR A 122 -1.20 -7.83 9.68
N TRP A 123 -1.78 -6.82 10.34
CA TRP A 123 -1.88 -5.47 9.82
C TRP A 123 -1.85 -4.41 10.92
N TYR A 124 -0.73 -3.69 10.98
CA TYR A 124 -0.45 -2.54 11.83
C TYR A 124 -1.00 -2.69 13.26
N GLY A 125 -0.53 -3.74 13.95
CA GLY A 125 -0.91 -4.05 15.34
C GLY A 125 -2.16 -4.90 15.49
N TYR A 126 -2.84 -5.26 14.40
CA TYR A 126 -3.93 -6.22 14.40
C TYR A 126 -3.47 -7.57 13.86
N ASN A 127 -3.60 -8.62 14.67
CA ASN A 127 -3.37 -10.00 14.23
C ASN A 127 -4.70 -10.62 13.83
N HIS A 128 -4.79 -11.12 12.61
CA HIS A 128 -6.02 -11.72 12.07
C HIS A 128 -6.28 -13.08 12.72
N PRO A 129 -7.40 -13.30 13.44
CA PRO A 129 -7.75 -14.61 13.98
C PRO A 129 -7.81 -15.69 12.90
N SER A 130 -8.29 -15.35 11.70
CA SER A 130 -8.27 -16.26 10.55
C SER A 130 -6.87 -16.75 10.19
N ALA A 131 -5.88 -15.86 10.23
CA ALA A 131 -4.49 -16.18 9.95
C ALA A 131 -3.85 -17.01 11.07
N GLN A 132 -4.13 -16.70 12.33
CA GLN A 132 -3.64 -17.50 13.45
C GLN A 132 -4.16 -18.94 13.39
N ARG A 133 -5.40 -19.13 12.93
CA ARG A 133 -6.02 -20.46 12.79
C ARG A 133 -5.49 -21.22 11.57
N LEU A 134 -5.36 -20.56 10.43
CA LEU A 134 -5.04 -21.20 9.15
C LEU A 134 -3.53 -21.28 8.87
N CYS A 135 -2.74 -20.35 9.43
CA CYS A 135 -1.30 -20.22 9.21
C CYS A 135 -0.53 -20.01 10.54
N PRO A 136 -0.77 -20.85 11.58
CA PRO A 136 -0.22 -20.64 12.91
C PRO A 136 1.31 -20.56 12.94
N GLN A 137 2.00 -21.35 12.10
CA GLN A 137 3.46 -21.36 12.09
C GLN A 137 4.00 -20.07 11.47
N THR A 138 3.40 -19.61 10.37
CA THR A 138 3.78 -18.36 9.72
C THR A 138 3.52 -17.17 10.65
N THR A 139 2.36 -17.10 11.32
CA THR A 139 2.08 -16.00 12.25
C THR A 139 3.06 -15.97 13.41
N ALA A 140 3.42 -17.14 13.97
CA ALA A 140 4.39 -17.24 15.06
C ALA A 140 5.83 -16.86 14.62
N LEU A 141 6.19 -17.10 13.36
CA LEU A 141 7.47 -16.64 12.80
C LEU A 141 7.47 -15.12 12.62
N LEU A 142 6.38 -14.54 12.09
CA LEU A 142 6.26 -13.10 11.86
C LEU A 142 6.35 -12.29 13.16
N GLU A 143 5.76 -12.78 14.26
CA GLU A 143 5.84 -12.15 15.59
C GLU A 143 7.27 -12.02 16.12
N LYS A 144 8.19 -12.89 15.67
CA LYS A 144 9.60 -12.87 16.06
C LYS A 144 10.45 -11.90 15.24
N VAL A 145 9.92 -11.36 14.12
CA VAL A 145 10.66 -10.47 13.24
C VAL A 145 10.37 -9.01 13.59
N PRO A 146 11.34 -8.27 14.17
CA PRO A 146 11.11 -6.89 14.56
C PRO A 146 10.83 -6.01 13.34
N GLY A 147 9.91 -5.07 13.51
CA GLY A 147 9.63 -4.04 12.50
C GLY A 147 8.64 -4.45 11.41
N ILE A 148 8.23 -5.72 11.32
CA ILE A 148 7.07 -6.09 10.48
C ILE A 148 5.83 -5.41 11.06
N LYS A 149 5.20 -4.55 10.25
CA LYS A 149 3.95 -3.86 10.61
C LYS A 149 2.76 -4.53 9.95
N GLY A 150 2.92 -5.02 8.74
CA GLY A 150 1.88 -5.74 8.01
C GLY A 150 2.49 -6.92 7.27
N ALA A 151 1.74 -8.01 7.13
CA ALA A 151 2.13 -9.15 6.33
C ALA A 151 0.92 -9.79 5.67
N MET A 152 1.11 -10.28 4.45
CA MET A 152 0.09 -10.99 3.70
C MET A 152 0.73 -11.96 2.71
N PHE A 153 0.02 -13.03 2.38
CA PHE A 153 0.29 -13.78 1.16
C PHE A 153 -0.28 -13.02 -0.04
N SER A 154 0.47 -13.03 -1.14
CA SER A 154 0.15 -12.30 -2.36
C SER A 154 0.26 -13.24 -3.55
N LEU A 155 -0.87 -13.52 -4.18
CA LEU A 155 -1.00 -14.39 -5.34
C LEU A 155 -1.21 -13.55 -6.61
N LEU A 156 -0.34 -13.72 -7.59
CA LEU A 156 -0.47 -13.11 -8.91
C LEU A 156 -0.64 -14.21 -9.98
N PRO A 157 -1.80 -14.30 -10.67
CA PRO A 157 -2.04 -15.34 -11.67
C PRO A 157 -1.07 -15.29 -12.86
N ALA A 158 -1.04 -16.39 -13.62
CA ALA A 158 -0.38 -16.44 -14.92
C ALA A 158 -0.95 -15.39 -15.89
N GLY A 159 -0.09 -14.77 -16.69
CA GLY A 159 -0.44 -13.68 -17.62
C GLY A 159 -0.79 -12.33 -16.97
N ALA A 160 -0.89 -12.24 -15.63
CA ALA A 160 -1.32 -11.02 -14.96
C ALA A 160 -0.22 -9.94 -14.94
N SER A 161 -0.65 -8.68 -14.89
CA SER A 161 0.25 -7.52 -14.84
C SER A 161 -0.31 -6.46 -13.88
N LEU A 162 0.57 -5.90 -13.05
CA LEU A 162 0.26 -4.74 -12.21
C LEU A 162 0.93 -3.52 -12.85
N THR A 163 0.11 -2.62 -13.39
CA THR A 163 0.59 -1.42 -14.09
C THR A 163 1.43 -0.52 -13.18
N LEU A 164 2.27 0.33 -13.77
CA LEU A 164 3.06 1.34 -13.04
C LEU A 164 2.24 2.06 -11.95
N HIS A 165 2.75 2.02 -10.72
CA HIS A 165 2.22 2.71 -9.55
C HIS A 165 3.33 3.03 -8.54
N ALA A 166 3.00 3.84 -7.54
CA ALA A 166 3.80 4.04 -6.35
C ALA A 166 2.89 4.17 -5.14
N ASP A 167 3.34 3.60 -4.02
CA ASP A 167 2.58 3.58 -2.78
C ASP A 167 2.56 4.98 -2.14
N PRO A 168 1.49 5.30 -1.40
CA PRO A 168 1.21 6.67 -1.00
C PRO A 168 2.22 7.22 0.02
N LEU A 169 2.70 6.42 0.96
CA LEU A 169 3.47 6.91 2.12
C LEU A 169 4.74 6.11 2.37
N ALA A 170 5.85 6.82 2.61
CA ALA A 170 7.19 6.28 2.85
C ALA A 170 7.41 5.82 4.30
N CYS A 171 6.37 5.26 4.93
CA CYS A 171 6.37 4.80 6.32
C CYS A 171 7.01 3.40 6.49
N SER A 172 6.92 2.59 5.44
CA SER A 172 7.47 1.25 5.34
C SER A 172 8.34 1.08 4.09
N LEU A 173 9.00 -0.07 4.05
CA LEU A 173 9.61 -0.71 2.90
C LEU A 173 8.87 -2.03 2.62
N ARG A 174 8.88 -2.48 1.37
CA ARG A 174 8.25 -3.73 0.96
C ARG A 174 9.26 -4.86 0.95
N TYR A 175 9.05 -5.86 1.78
CA TYR A 175 9.74 -7.14 1.74
C TYR A 175 8.96 -8.16 0.95
N HIS A 176 9.62 -8.87 0.04
CA HIS A 176 9.06 -10.01 -0.69
C HIS A 176 9.94 -11.24 -0.47
N LEU A 177 9.30 -12.38 -0.16
CA LEU A 177 9.92 -13.71 -0.15
C LEU A 177 9.15 -14.61 -1.13
N GLY A 178 9.86 -15.20 -2.08
CA GLY A 178 9.26 -16.16 -3.02
C GLY A 178 8.89 -17.46 -2.31
N LEU A 179 7.64 -17.90 -2.46
CA LEU A 179 7.14 -19.14 -1.85
C LEU A 179 6.90 -20.21 -2.91
N LYS A 180 6.05 -19.92 -3.88
CA LYS A 180 5.82 -20.76 -5.05
C LYS A 180 5.74 -19.87 -6.27
N THR A 181 6.87 -19.71 -6.95
CA THR A 181 7.01 -18.83 -8.10
C THR A 181 7.26 -19.63 -9.38
N PRO A 182 7.04 -19.02 -10.56
CA PRO A 182 7.20 -19.71 -11.84
C PRO A 182 8.63 -20.16 -12.18
N GLN A 183 9.64 -19.78 -11.39
CA GLN A 183 11.07 -19.97 -11.71
C GLN A 183 11.47 -19.44 -13.10
N SER A 184 10.80 -18.37 -13.56
CA SER A 184 11.02 -17.74 -14.86
C SER A 184 11.33 -16.27 -14.73
N ASP A 185 12.20 -15.74 -15.60
CA ASP A 185 12.49 -14.31 -15.71
C ASP A 185 11.32 -13.51 -16.31
N SER A 186 10.36 -14.21 -16.93
CA SER A 186 9.12 -13.59 -17.39
C SER A 186 8.18 -13.19 -16.24
N CYS A 187 8.50 -13.57 -14.99
CA CYS A 187 7.83 -13.11 -13.78
C CYS A 187 8.76 -12.18 -12.97
N PHE A 188 8.56 -10.87 -13.10
CA PHE A 188 9.46 -9.86 -12.52
C PHE A 188 8.72 -8.63 -11.98
N ILE A 189 9.38 -7.91 -11.08
CA ILE A 189 9.06 -6.53 -10.72
C ILE A 189 10.16 -5.62 -11.26
N ASN A 190 9.79 -4.45 -11.78
CA ASN A 190 10.73 -3.38 -12.00
C ASN A 190 10.47 -2.28 -10.97
N VAL A 191 11.47 -1.96 -10.15
CA VAL A 191 11.42 -0.88 -9.16
C VAL A 191 12.40 0.18 -9.57
N ASP A 192 11.88 1.32 -10.06
CA ASP A 192 12.70 2.47 -10.41
C ASP A 192 13.84 2.15 -11.40
N GLY A 193 13.56 1.31 -12.39
CA GLY A 193 14.51 0.87 -13.41
C GLY A 193 15.32 -0.37 -13.02
N VAL A 194 15.21 -0.87 -11.80
CA VAL A 194 15.87 -2.11 -11.36
C VAL A 194 14.89 -3.27 -11.52
N THR A 195 15.18 -4.20 -12.43
CA THR A 195 14.40 -5.43 -12.60
C THR A 195 14.86 -6.49 -11.61
N THR A 196 13.91 -7.12 -10.92
CA THR A 196 14.14 -8.21 -9.96
C THR A 196 13.12 -9.30 -10.19
N THR A 197 13.58 -10.55 -10.23
CA THR A 197 12.76 -11.75 -10.43
C THR A 197 12.58 -12.48 -9.12
N TRP A 198 11.45 -13.15 -8.93
CA TRP A 198 11.25 -13.98 -7.74
C TRP A 198 11.71 -15.42 -7.98
N ARG A 199 12.44 -15.98 -7.02
CA ARG A 199 12.73 -17.42 -6.92
C ARG A 199 12.20 -17.95 -5.60
N ASP A 200 11.96 -19.25 -5.56
CA ASP A 200 11.51 -19.92 -4.34
C ASP A 200 12.60 -19.82 -3.27
N GLY A 201 12.24 -19.34 -2.08
CA GLY A 201 13.16 -19.15 -0.95
C GLY A 201 14.07 -17.92 -1.02
N GLU A 202 14.04 -17.16 -2.12
CA GLU A 202 14.79 -15.91 -2.23
C GLU A 202 13.92 -14.71 -1.83
N ASP A 203 14.56 -13.73 -1.18
CA ASP A 203 13.92 -12.52 -0.71
C ASP A 203 14.62 -11.24 -1.16
N PHE A 204 13.88 -10.14 -1.14
CA PHE A 204 14.44 -8.80 -1.34
C PHE A 204 13.53 -7.75 -0.72
N ILE A 205 14.10 -6.56 -0.47
CA ILE A 205 13.36 -5.40 0.01
C ILE A 205 13.43 -4.29 -1.03
N PHE A 206 12.34 -3.55 -1.21
CA PHE A 206 12.32 -2.38 -2.07
C PHE A 206 11.51 -1.23 -1.46
N ASP A 207 11.75 -0.03 -1.97
CA ASP A 207 11.01 1.18 -1.61
C ASP A 207 9.75 1.30 -2.48
N GLU A 208 8.58 0.94 -1.92
CA GLU A 208 7.28 0.95 -2.62
C GLU A 208 6.84 2.35 -3.06
N THR A 209 7.40 3.41 -2.49
CA THR A 209 7.09 4.79 -2.92
C THR A 209 7.82 5.19 -4.21
N ARG A 210 8.73 4.34 -4.70
CA ARG A 210 9.30 4.51 -6.03
C ARG A 210 8.36 3.94 -7.09
N PRO A 211 8.35 4.52 -8.31
CA PRO A 211 7.56 3.97 -9.41
C PRO A 211 7.95 2.51 -9.67
N HIS A 212 6.98 1.61 -9.63
CA HIS A 212 7.19 0.19 -9.86
C HIS A 212 6.02 -0.47 -10.59
N TYR A 213 6.31 -1.55 -11.31
CA TYR A 213 5.32 -2.36 -12.01
C TYR A 213 5.73 -3.83 -11.99
N VAL A 214 4.75 -4.72 -12.15
CA VAL A 214 4.94 -6.17 -12.10
C VAL A 214 4.36 -6.83 -13.34
N HIS A 215 5.07 -7.81 -13.89
CA HIS A 215 4.55 -8.70 -14.91
C HIS A 215 4.73 -10.15 -14.47
N ASN A 216 3.71 -10.96 -14.68
CA ASN A 216 3.81 -12.42 -14.67
C ASN A 216 3.41 -12.93 -16.06
N HIS A 217 4.33 -12.89 -17.01
CA HIS A 217 4.14 -13.45 -18.36
C HIS A 217 4.51 -14.94 -18.44
N SER A 218 4.54 -15.64 -17.31
CA SER A 218 4.72 -17.09 -17.28
C SER A 218 3.36 -17.80 -17.31
N GLU A 219 3.41 -19.13 -17.42
CA GLU A 219 2.23 -20.01 -17.42
C GLU A 219 1.78 -20.44 -16.01
N ALA A 220 2.53 -20.04 -14.97
CA ALA A 220 2.26 -20.41 -13.58
C ALA A 220 1.93 -19.18 -12.71
N PRO A 221 1.13 -19.34 -11.65
CA PRO A 221 0.93 -18.28 -10.68
C PRO A 221 2.20 -18.00 -9.87
N ARG A 222 2.27 -16.79 -9.29
CA ARG A 222 3.33 -16.38 -8.37
C ARG A 222 2.74 -16.11 -6.99
N LEU A 223 3.05 -16.97 -6.04
CA LEU A 223 2.72 -16.84 -4.63
C LEU A 223 3.94 -16.42 -3.83
N ILE A 224 3.82 -15.32 -3.09
CA ILE A 224 4.88 -14.75 -2.25
C ILE A 224 4.35 -14.40 -0.86
N LEU A 225 5.24 -14.34 0.13
CA LEU A 225 5.02 -13.59 1.36
C LEU A 225 5.42 -12.13 1.11
N MET A 226 4.52 -11.20 1.40
CA MET A 226 4.72 -9.77 1.28
C MET A 226 4.57 -9.11 2.64
N CYS A 227 5.58 -8.36 3.08
CA CYS A 227 5.57 -7.67 4.37
C CYS A 227 5.86 -6.17 4.22
N ASP A 228 5.16 -5.38 5.02
CA ASP A 228 5.49 -4.00 5.34
C ASP A 228 6.54 -4.04 6.46
N ILE A 229 7.79 -3.71 6.15
CA ILE A 229 8.84 -3.55 7.16
C ILE A 229 8.98 -2.06 7.46
N GLU A 230 9.00 -1.71 8.74
CA GLU A 230 9.20 -0.33 9.20
C GLU A 230 10.45 0.29 8.55
N ARG A 231 10.26 1.45 7.92
CA ARG A 231 11.36 2.17 7.29
C ARG A 231 12.34 2.64 8.36
N PRO A 232 13.64 2.30 8.27
CA PRO A 232 14.66 2.79 9.18
C PRO A 232 14.79 4.31 9.07
N MET A 233 14.46 5.02 10.14
CA MET A 233 14.44 6.49 10.18
C MET A 233 15.05 7.06 11.47
N TYR A 234 15.56 8.28 11.38
CA TYR A 234 15.89 9.11 12.54
C TYR A 234 14.63 9.52 13.32
N LEU A 235 14.82 10.06 14.54
CA LEU A 235 13.75 10.30 15.51
C LEU A 235 12.50 11.01 14.96
N PRO A 236 12.59 12.10 14.16
CA PRO A 236 11.38 12.76 13.65
C PRO A 236 10.54 11.86 12.73
N GLY A 237 11.21 11.10 11.85
CA GLY A 237 10.55 10.12 11.00
C GLY A 237 9.91 9.00 11.81
N ARG A 238 10.58 8.50 12.87
CA ARG A 238 9.99 7.48 13.76
C ARG A 238 8.76 7.97 14.49
N LEU A 239 8.73 9.22 14.93
CA LEU A 239 7.54 9.78 15.59
C LEU A 239 6.36 9.85 14.63
N PHE A 240 6.59 10.33 13.41
CA PHE A 240 5.58 10.31 12.35
C PHE A 240 5.07 8.88 12.11
N ASN A 241 6.00 7.92 12.02
CA ASN A 241 5.65 6.53 11.74
C ASN A 241 4.80 5.88 12.84
N ARG A 242 5.06 6.21 14.12
CA ARG A 242 4.21 5.75 15.22
C ARG A 242 2.77 6.22 15.08
N LEU A 243 2.58 7.48 14.70
CA LEU A 243 1.24 8.04 14.47
C LEU A 243 0.58 7.38 13.26
N TYR A 244 1.34 7.19 12.18
CA TYR A 244 0.87 6.46 11.01
C TYR A 244 0.43 5.02 11.35
N ASN A 245 1.20 4.29 12.17
CA ASN A 245 0.85 2.93 12.55
C ASN A 245 -0.51 2.85 13.25
N GLN A 246 -0.84 3.83 14.10
CA GLN A 246 -2.15 3.91 14.75
C GLN A 246 -3.27 4.15 13.73
N LEU A 247 -3.04 5.01 12.75
CA LEU A 247 -4.02 5.31 11.70
C LEU A 247 -4.19 4.15 10.71
N ALA A 248 -3.11 3.44 10.37
CA ALA A 248 -3.13 2.31 9.46
C ALA A 248 -3.94 1.13 10.01
N ASN A 249 -4.04 0.98 11.33
CA ASN A 249 -4.93 0.01 11.97
C ASN A 249 -6.42 0.25 11.61
N LEU A 250 -6.82 1.49 11.34
CA LEU A 250 -8.21 1.80 10.93
C LEU A 250 -8.56 1.25 9.55
N THR A 251 -7.56 0.84 8.76
CA THR A 251 -7.74 0.25 7.43
C THR A 251 -7.65 -1.27 7.43
N VAL A 252 -7.74 -1.93 8.60
CA VAL A 252 -7.79 -3.40 8.67
C VAL A 252 -8.91 -3.92 7.76
N VAL A 253 -8.56 -4.93 6.96
CA VAL A 253 -9.46 -5.66 6.07
C VAL A 253 -9.52 -7.09 6.56
N ALA A 254 -10.74 -7.61 6.67
CA ALA A 254 -11.02 -8.96 7.12
C ALA A 254 -10.75 -9.97 5.98
N ASN A 255 -10.14 -11.12 6.28
CA ASN A 255 -10.10 -12.24 5.33
C ASN A 255 -11.42 -13.01 5.36
N THR A 256 -11.90 -13.32 6.56
CA THR A 256 -13.13 -14.07 6.83
C THR A 256 -14.06 -13.28 7.76
N GLU A 257 -15.22 -13.83 8.10
CA GLU A 257 -16.16 -13.17 9.04
C GLU A 257 -15.64 -13.14 10.49
N GLU A 258 -14.64 -13.96 10.82
CA GLU A 258 -14.06 -14.02 12.16
C GLU A 258 -13.08 -12.86 12.43
N ASP A 259 -12.62 -12.17 11.38
CA ASP A 259 -11.72 -11.03 11.49
C ASP A 259 -12.49 -9.71 11.70
N ALA A 260 -11.93 -8.84 12.53
CA ALA A 260 -12.42 -7.49 12.70
C ALA A 260 -12.24 -6.67 11.41
N ARG A 261 -13.12 -5.68 11.23
CA ARG A 261 -13.01 -4.69 10.16
C ARG A 261 -12.62 -3.35 10.76
N GLY A 262 -11.58 -2.73 10.21
CA GLY A 262 -11.19 -1.38 10.60
C GLY A 262 -12.29 -0.36 10.29
N ALA A 263 -12.35 0.73 11.05
CA ALA A 263 -13.41 1.74 10.93
C ALA A 263 -13.52 2.34 9.51
N ALA A 264 -12.38 2.56 8.83
CA ALA A 264 -12.39 3.07 7.46
C ALA A 264 -12.94 2.04 6.46
N SER A 265 -12.55 0.77 6.61
CA SER A 265 -13.07 -0.34 5.80
C SER A 265 -14.57 -0.54 6.02
N ALA A 266 -15.04 -0.45 7.27
CA ALA A 266 -16.46 -0.54 7.62
C ALA A 266 -17.28 0.62 7.03
N LEU A 267 -16.76 1.85 7.10
CA LEU A 267 -17.39 3.02 6.46
C LEU A 267 -17.45 2.84 4.94
N PHE A 268 -16.38 2.34 4.32
CA PHE A 268 -16.33 2.12 2.88
C PHE A 268 -17.41 1.12 2.42
N ASP A 269 -17.58 0.00 3.13
CA ASP A 269 -18.63 -0.99 2.86
C ASP A 269 -20.03 -0.35 2.98
N ARG A 270 -20.28 0.41 4.05
CA ARG A 270 -21.54 1.15 4.22
C ARG A 270 -21.83 2.13 3.09
N LEU A 271 -20.80 2.75 2.50
CA LEU A 271 -20.94 3.67 1.37
C LEU A 271 -21.02 2.97 0.01
N ASN A 272 -20.69 1.68 -0.09
CA ASN A 272 -20.65 0.96 -1.35
C ASN A 272 -21.99 0.93 -2.10
N PRO A 273 -23.18 0.76 -1.46
CA PRO A 273 -24.46 0.88 -2.14
C PRO A 273 -24.66 2.24 -2.83
N VAL A 274 -24.19 3.32 -2.21
CA VAL A 274 -24.24 4.68 -2.77
C VAL A 274 -23.30 4.79 -3.97
N LEU A 275 -22.09 4.24 -3.88
CA LEU A 275 -21.14 4.19 -5.00
C LEU A 275 -21.70 3.39 -6.19
N LYS A 276 -22.40 2.28 -5.94
CA LYS A 276 -23.10 1.50 -6.97
C LYS A 276 -24.21 2.31 -7.64
N ARG A 277 -25.03 3.03 -6.87
CA ARG A 277 -26.05 3.96 -7.41
C ARG A 277 -25.40 5.05 -8.26
N GLY A 278 -24.28 5.63 -7.83
CA GLY A 278 -23.51 6.61 -8.60
C GLY A 278 -22.98 6.05 -9.91
N LYS A 279 -22.46 4.81 -9.92
CA LYS A 279 -22.05 4.13 -11.17
C LYS A 279 -23.22 3.88 -12.12
N ARG A 280 -24.37 3.43 -11.59
CA ARG A 280 -25.60 3.25 -12.39
C ARG A 280 -26.06 4.58 -12.98
N LEU A 281 -26.05 5.65 -12.19
CA LEU A 281 -26.39 7.00 -12.66
C LEU A 281 -25.44 7.47 -13.76
N LYS A 282 -24.13 7.20 -13.63
CA LYS A 282 -23.15 7.52 -14.69
C LYS A 282 -23.49 6.85 -16.02
N SER A 283 -24.01 5.63 -16.00
CA SER A 283 -24.42 4.91 -17.21
C SER A 283 -25.80 5.34 -17.74
N THR A 284 -26.74 5.74 -16.88
CA THR A 284 -28.12 6.06 -17.29
C THR A 284 -28.36 7.56 -17.54
N ASN A 285 -27.73 8.45 -16.76
CA ASN A 285 -27.85 9.90 -16.88
C ASN A 285 -26.53 10.59 -16.53
N LYS A 286 -25.68 10.71 -17.55
CA LYS A 286 -24.33 11.28 -17.44
C LYS A 286 -24.33 12.76 -17.04
N ALA A 287 -25.34 13.52 -17.45
CA ALA A 287 -25.47 14.94 -17.13
C ALA A 287 -25.70 15.13 -15.62
N LEU A 288 -26.72 14.46 -15.06
CA LEU A 288 -27.01 14.51 -13.63
C LEU A 288 -25.84 13.98 -12.79
N TYR A 289 -25.20 12.89 -13.22
CA TYR A 289 -23.99 12.39 -12.57
C TYR A 289 -22.88 13.45 -12.50
N ASN A 290 -22.60 14.14 -13.60
CA ASN A 290 -21.57 15.18 -13.63
C ASN A 290 -21.94 16.36 -12.74
N THR A 291 -23.19 16.83 -12.76
CA THR A 291 -23.65 17.92 -11.89
C THR A 291 -23.46 17.57 -10.42
N LEU A 292 -23.94 16.41 -9.99
CA LEU A 292 -23.78 15.95 -8.61
C LEU A 292 -22.32 15.76 -8.22
N LYS A 293 -21.51 15.17 -9.11
CA LYS A 293 -20.07 15.00 -8.89
C LYS A 293 -19.38 16.34 -8.64
N TRP A 294 -19.65 17.35 -9.48
CA TRP A 294 -19.05 18.68 -9.33
C TRP A 294 -19.57 19.41 -8.10
N ALA A 295 -20.86 19.31 -7.78
CA ALA A 295 -21.44 19.89 -6.57
C ALA A 295 -20.80 19.32 -5.29
N ILE A 296 -20.69 17.98 -5.19
CA ILE A 296 -20.05 17.30 -4.04
C ILE A 296 -18.55 17.66 -3.95
N ASN A 297 -17.84 17.64 -5.07
CA ASN A 297 -16.42 18.01 -5.07
C ASN A 297 -16.22 19.49 -4.69
N GLY A 298 -17.10 20.37 -5.17
CA GLY A 298 -17.08 21.79 -4.84
C GLY A 298 -17.32 22.04 -3.35
N SER A 299 -18.33 21.37 -2.75
CA SER A 299 -18.60 21.50 -1.32
C SER A 299 -17.48 20.95 -0.45
N LEU A 300 -16.88 19.81 -0.81
CA LEU A 300 -15.69 19.27 -0.13
C LEU A 300 -14.49 20.22 -0.21
N LEU A 301 -14.23 20.81 -1.38
CA LEU A 301 -13.16 21.79 -1.54
C LEU A 301 -13.40 23.03 -0.68
N MET A 302 -14.63 23.58 -0.70
CA MET A 302 -14.98 24.72 0.14
C MET A 302 -14.79 24.41 1.64
N PHE A 303 -15.17 23.20 2.08
CA PHE A 303 -14.98 22.79 3.46
C PHE A 303 -13.49 22.70 3.85
N ILE A 304 -12.66 22.12 2.98
CA ILE A 304 -11.21 22.01 3.20
C ILE A 304 -10.57 23.40 3.23
N PHE A 305 -10.84 24.26 2.25
CA PHE A 305 -10.30 25.62 2.20
C PHE A 305 -10.79 26.47 3.37
N GLY A 306 -12.07 26.34 3.75
CA GLY A 306 -12.63 27.00 4.92
C GLY A 306 -11.90 26.59 6.20
N SER A 307 -11.69 25.29 6.41
CA SER A 307 -10.97 24.76 7.57
C SER A 307 -9.51 25.20 7.61
N LEU A 308 -8.80 25.16 6.48
CA LEU A 308 -7.43 25.64 6.36
C LEU A 308 -7.32 27.14 6.65
N PHE A 309 -8.28 27.92 6.16
CA PHE A 309 -8.36 29.34 6.45
C PHE A 309 -8.55 29.60 7.94
N THR A 310 -9.49 28.90 8.59
CA THR A 310 -9.73 29.03 10.03
C THR A 310 -8.50 28.67 10.85
N VAL A 311 -7.81 27.57 10.51
CA VAL A 311 -6.57 27.17 11.20
C VAL A 311 -5.46 28.19 10.97
N SER A 312 -5.27 28.67 9.74
CA SER A 312 -4.27 29.71 9.44
C SER A 312 -4.55 30.98 10.23
N ALA A 313 -5.81 31.43 10.28
CA ALA A 313 -6.20 32.62 11.02
C ALA A 313 -5.95 32.45 12.52
N ALA A 314 -6.24 31.28 13.08
CA ALA A 314 -5.95 30.98 14.48
C ALA A 314 -4.44 30.96 14.78
N VAL A 315 -3.62 30.36 13.91
CA VAL A 315 -2.16 30.35 14.07
C VAL A 315 -1.59 31.76 13.94
N ASP A 316 -2.00 32.51 12.92
CA ASP A 316 -1.56 33.90 12.76
C ASP A 316 -1.95 34.73 14.00
N TYR A 317 -3.16 34.55 14.55
CA TYR A 317 -3.59 35.21 15.77
C TYR A 317 -2.71 34.88 16.97
N LEU A 318 -2.40 33.59 17.21
CA LEU A 318 -1.57 33.13 18.32
C LEU A 318 -0.08 33.47 18.18
N THR A 319 0.39 33.75 16.96
CA THR A 319 1.81 34.03 16.69
C THR A 319 2.10 35.53 16.71
N PHE A 320 1.11 36.37 16.37
CA PHE A 320 1.29 37.80 16.15
C PHE A 320 0.44 38.70 17.08
N ASN A 321 -0.40 38.15 17.95
CA ASN A 321 -1.05 38.85 19.07
C ASN A 321 -0.73 38.14 20.40
#